data_AF-A0A0K8V7D2-F1
#
_entry.id   AF-A0A0K8V7D2-F1
#
_cell.length_a   1.000
_cell.length_b   1.000
_cell.length_c   1.000
_cell.angle_alpha   90.00
_cell.angle_beta   90.00
_cell.angle_gamma   90.00
#
_symmetry.space_group_name_H-M   'P 1'
#
loop_
_entity.id
_entity.type
_entity.pdbx_description
1 polymer ?
#
loop_
_entity_poly.entity_id
_entity_poly.type
_entity_poly.pdbx_seq_one_letter_code
_entity_poly.pdbx_strand_id
1 'polypeptide(L)'
;MAYNFKEMCWKDVRDQFRKWREDNERRSDEVIQLWEALLENHVQKTGNEMHLILEQVLIAAFDTSRLDIAGKCIETLNIEFPESMRVMKFEAMRLEALQMYEEATDLLDEIISKDETNAAPRKRKIAILKARGFRSEAIKDLSEYLKTFMSDQEAWHELCGLYLAEGDYSKAVFCMEELLLHNPHSHLIHQRIAEIRYTMVIICLC
;
A
#
# COMPACT_ATOMS: atom_id res chain seq x y z
N MET A 1 -11.57 22.33 14.70
CA MET A 1 -12.10 23.54 14.06
C MET A 1 -12.88 23.05 12.84
N ALA A 2 -14.21 23.00 12.93
CA ALA A 2 -15.02 22.53 11.81
C ALA A 2 -14.94 23.59 10.71
N TYR A 3 -14.26 23.27 9.60
CA TYR A 3 -14.24 24.15 8.44
C TYR A 3 -15.69 24.38 8.01
N ASN A 4 -16.11 25.65 7.91
CA ASN A 4 -17.46 25.98 7.51
C ASN A 4 -17.56 25.84 5.98
N PHE A 5 -17.64 24.60 5.51
CA PHE A 5 -17.60 24.23 4.08
C PHE A 5 -18.72 24.87 3.24
N LYS A 6 -19.72 25.47 3.87
CA LYS A 6 -20.89 26.09 3.22
C LYS A 6 -20.59 27.38 2.47
N GLU A 7 -19.45 28.03 2.73
CA GLU A 7 -19.09 29.31 2.10
C GLU A 7 -18.01 29.19 1.01
N MET A 8 -17.46 27.99 0.79
CA MET A 8 -16.37 27.79 -0.17
C MET A 8 -16.88 27.63 -1.61
N CYS A 9 -16.16 28.22 -2.57
CA CYS A 9 -16.30 27.94 -4.00
C CYS A 9 -15.41 26.75 -4.39
N TRP A 10 -15.70 26.11 -5.53
CA TRP A 10 -14.88 25.00 -6.07
C TRP A 10 -13.41 25.39 -6.30
N LYS A 11 -13.11 26.67 -6.53
CA LYS A 11 -11.73 27.18 -6.64
C LYS A 11 -11.00 27.12 -5.30
N ASP A 12 -11.69 27.49 -4.22
CA ASP A 12 -11.13 27.46 -2.86
C ASP A 12 -10.86 26.01 -2.44
N VAL A 13 -11.76 25.09 -2.80
CA VAL A 13 -11.58 23.64 -2.56
C VAL A 13 -10.38 23.10 -3.34
N ARG A 14 -10.23 23.46 -4.61
CA ARG A 14 -9.07 23.07 -5.42
C ARG A 14 -7.76 23.55 -4.78
N ASP A 15 -7.72 24.81 -4.34
CA ASP A 15 -6.52 25.40 -3.74
C ASP A 15 -6.23 24.78 -2.36
N GLN A 16 -7.27 24.44 -1.60
CA GLN A 16 -7.15 23.68 -0.35
C GLN A 16 -6.62 22.26 -0.57
N PHE A 17 -7.08 21.57 -1.60
CA PHE A 17 -6.56 20.25 -1.98
C PHE A 17 -5.09 20.31 -2.35
N ARG A 18 -4.67 21.35 -3.10
CA ARG A 18 -3.26 21.58 -3.41
C ARG A 18 -2.44 21.77 -2.14
N LYS A 19 -2.91 22.63 -1.22
CA LYS A 19 -2.25 22.84 0.07
C LYS A 19 -2.08 21.53 0.84
N TRP A 20 -3.12 20.71 0.96
CA TRP A 20 -3.01 19.41 1.64
C TRP A 20 -2.04 18.45 0.98
N ARG A 21 -1.90 18.48 -0.36
CA ARG A 21 -0.87 17.71 -1.06
C ARG A 21 0.54 18.21 -0.75
N GLU A 22 0.75 19.53 -0.74
CA GLU A 22 2.06 20.14 -0.45
C GLU A 22 2.48 19.93 1.02
N ASP A 23 1.54 20.01 1.94
CA ASP A 23 1.77 19.83 3.38
C ASP A 23 1.80 18.34 3.80
N ASN A 24 1.54 17.40 2.88
CA ASN A 24 1.36 15.97 3.14
C ASN A 24 0.31 15.67 4.24
N GLU A 25 -0.76 16.45 4.29
CA GLU A 25 -1.86 16.26 5.25
C GLU A 25 -2.82 15.15 4.77
N ARG A 26 -2.98 14.08 5.57
CA ARG A 26 -3.98 13.03 5.31
C ARG A 26 -5.35 13.41 5.89
N ARG A 27 -6.22 13.99 5.05
CA ARG A 27 -7.57 14.50 5.40
C ARG A 27 -8.67 13.82 4.60
N SER A 28 -8.71 12.50 4.65
CA SER A 28 -9.49 11.67 3.73
C SER A 28 -11.00 11.92 3.84
N ASP A 29 -11.54 12.08 5.05
CA ASP A 29 -12.96 12.39 5.26
C ASP A 29 -13.34 13.76 4.67
N GLU A 30 -12.54 14.79 4.94
CA GLU A 30 -12.82 16.14 4.43
C GLU A 30 -12.64 16.24 2.92
N VAL A 31 -11.68 15.52 2.35
CA VAL A 31 -11.50 15.43 0.89
C VAL A 31 -12.75 14.86 0.23
N ILE A 32 -13.32 13.77 0.76
CA ILE A 32 -14.54 13.18 0.20
C ILE A 32 -15.75 14.09 0.37
N GLN A 33 -15.93 14.71 1.54
CA GLN A 33 -17.03 15.65 1.77
C GLN A 33 -16.98 16.84 0.81
N LEU A 34 -15.81 17.44 0.62
CA LEU A 34 -15.60 18.56 -0.30
C LEU A 34 -15.72 18.16 -1.77
N TRP A 35 -15.29 16.95 -2.11
CA TRP A 35 -15.45 16.39 -3.44
C TRP A 35 -16.92 16.29 -3.83
N GLU A 36 -17.72 15.60 -3.02
CA GLU A 36 -19.15 15.39 -3.29
C GLU A 36 -19.94 16.71 -3.26
N ALA A 37 -19.59 17.62 -2.34
CA ALA A 37 -20.32 18.87 -2.19
C ALA A 37 -20.06 19.87 -3.33
N LEU A 38 -18.81 19.99 -3.80
CA LEU A 38 -18.41 21.15 -4.60
C LEU A 38 -17.53 20.83 -5.81
N LEU A 39 -16.78 19.71 -5.83
CA LEU A 39 -15.74 19.50 -6.84
C LEU A 39 -16.10 18.46 -7.91
N GLU A 40 -16.92 17.44 -7.62
CA GLU A 40 -17.26 16.36 -8.57
C GLU A 40 -17.78 16.93 -9.91
N ASN A 41 -18.73 17.87 -9.85
CA ASN A 41 -19.31 18.52 -11.04
C ASN A 41 -18.43 19.60 -11.69
N HIS A 42 -17.29 19.92 -11.09
CA HIS A 42 -16.40 21.00 -11.51
C HIS A 42 -14.97 20.54 -11.78
N VAL A 43 -14.66 19.26 -11.60
CA VAL A 43 -13.31 18.72 -11.74
C VAL A 43 -12.74 19.00 -13.13
N GLN A 44 -13.55 18.92 -14.18
CA GLN A 44 -13.15 19.23 -15.56
C GLN A 44 -12.71 20.70 -15.75
N LYS A 45 -13.17 21.62 -14.89
CA LYS A 45 -12.77 23.05 -14.92
C LYS A 45 -11.44 23.31 -14.23
N THR A 46 -10.86 22.32 -13.56
CA THR A 46 -9.57 22.46 -12.85
C THR A 46 -8.36 22.39 -13.79
N GLY A 47 -8.56 22.01 -15.06
CA GLY A 47 -7.53 22.02 -16.09
C GLY A 47 -6.38 21.05 -15.76
N ASN A 48 -5.15 21.54 -15.79
CA ASN A 48 -3.94 20.72 -15.64
C ASN A 48 -3.82 20.00 -14.28
N GLU A 49 -4.56 20.43 -13.26
CA GLU A 49 -4.53 19.79 -11.94
C GLU A 49 -5.57 18.68 -11.77
N MET A 50 -6.41 18.45 -12.78
CA MET A 50 -7.51 17.49 -12.70
C MET A 50 -7.02 16.11 -12.26
N HIS A 51 -5.99 15.57 -12.88
CA HIS A 51 -5.51 14.22 -12.56
C HIS A 51 -4.93 14.14 -11.14
N LEU A 52 -4.24 15.19 -10.67
CA LEU A 52 -3.73 15.25 -9.30
C LEU A 52 -4.86 15.26 -8.26
N ILE A 53 -5.96 15.96 -8.58
CA ILE A 53 -7.17 15.99 -7.75
C ILE A 53 -7.84 14.61 -7.77
N LEU A 54 -8.00 13.99 -8.94
CA LEU A 54 -8.58 12.66 -9.07
C LEU A 54 -7.77 11.62 -8.27
N GLU A 55 -6.44 11.63 -8.38
CA GLU A 55 -5.57 10.75 -7.59
C GLU A 55 -5.72 10.98 -6.07
N GLN A 56 -5.81 12.25 -5.63
CA GLN A 56 -6.00 12.57 -4.21
C GLN A 56 -7.36 12.09 -3.69
N VAL A 57 -8.43 12.34 -4.45
CA VAL A 57 -9.78 11.89 -4.12
C VAL A 57 -9.86 10.38 -4.10
N LEU A 58 -9.19 9.72 -5.04
CA LEU A 58 -9.13 8.27 -5.13
C LEU A 58 -8.46 7.63 -3.90
N ILE A 59 -7.35 8.19 -3.42
CA ILE A 59 -6.70 7.73 -2.19
C ILE A 59 -7.62 7.96 -0.98
N ALA A 60 -8.26 9.13 -0.88
CA ALA A 60 -9.22 9.42 0.17
C ALA A 60 -10.46 8.50 0.12
N ALA A 61 -10.88 8.10 -1.08
CA ALA A 61 -12.00 7.20 -1.30
C ALA A 61 -11.68 5.78 -0.81
N PHE A 62 -10.45 5.30 -1.03
CA PHE A 62 -10.02 4.02 -0.45
C PHE A 62 -9.98 4.07 1.08
N ASP A 63 -9.47 5.15 1.67
CA ASP A 63 -9.42 5.30 3.13
C ASP A 63 -10.80 5.31 3.80
N THR A 64 -11.78 5.93 3.13
CA THR A 64 -13.16 6.07 3.61
C THR A 64 -14.08 4.95 3.10
N SER A 65 -13.53 3.94 2.41
CA SER A 65 -14.27 2.83 1.80
C SER A 65 -15.38 3.25 0.79
N ARG A 66 -15.25 4.43 0.18
CA ARG A 66 -16.15 4.95 -0.87
C ARG A 66 -15.73 4.47 -2.26
N LEU A 67 -15.88 3.16 -2.49
CA LEU A 67 -15.44 2.50 -3.74
C LEU A 67 -16.22 2.97 -4.99
N ASP A 68 -17.41 3.52 -4.79
CA ASP A 68 -18.22 4.15 -5.83
C ASP A 68 -17.52 5.39 -6.43
N ILE A 69 -16.93 6.24 -5.58
CA ILE A 69 -16.16 7.41 -6.02
C ILE A 69 -14.84 6.94 -6.65
N ALA A 70 -14.17 5.96 -6.02
CA ALA A 70 -12.93 5.41 -6.53
C ALA A 70 -13.08 4.89 -7.97
N GLY A 71 -14.14 4.13 -8.26
CA GLY A 71 -14.44 3.61 -9.60
C GLY A 71 -14.59 4.72 -10.63
N LYS A 72 -15.41 5.75 -10.35
CA LYS A 72 -15.59 6.91 -11.25
C LYS A 72 -14.28 7.65 -11.54
N CYS A 73 -13.45 7.84 -10.52
CA CYS A 73 -12.14 8.48 -10.68
C CYS A 73 -11.20 7.64 -11.57
N ILE A 74 -11.17 6.32 -11.36
CA ILE A 74 -10.36 5.40 -12.17
C ILE A 74 -10.84 5.38 -13.62
N GLU A 75 -12.16 5.30 -13.86
CA GLU A 75 -12.73 5.35 -15.21
C GLU A 75 -12.31 6.63 -15.94
N THR A 76 -12.41 7.78 -15.27
CA THR A 76 -11.98 9.07 -15.84
C THR A 76 -10.49 9.07 -16.18
N LEU A 77 -9.64 8.60 -15.27
CA LEU A 77 -8.20 8.53 -15.50
C LEU A 77 -7.83 7.53 -16.60
N ASN A 78 -8.57 6.43 -16.73
CA ASN A 78 -8.32 5.40 -17.75
C ASN A 78 -8.70 5.85 -19.17
N ILE A 79 -9.73 6.71 -19.31
CA ILE A 79 -10.09 7.32 -20.59
C ILE A 79 -8.96 8.22 -21.10
N GLU A 80 -8.31 8.96 -20.20
CA GLU A 80 -7.25 9.90 -20.55
C GLU A 80 -5.87 9.23 -20.69
N PHE A 81 -5.59 8.24 -19.86
CA PHE A 81 -4.31 7.53 -19.81
C PHE A 81 -4.53 6.01 -19.92
N PRO A 82 -4.97 5.51 -21.09
CA PRO A 82 -5.17 4.09 -21.29
C PRO A 82 -3.85 3.33 -21.08
N GLU A 83 -3.93 2.14 -20.47
CA GLU A 83 -2.80 1.25 -20.17
C GLU A 83 -1.70 1.84 -19.26
N SER A 84 -1.96 2.99 -18.62
CA SER A 84 -1.02 3.56 -17.65
C SER A 84 -0.84 2.62 -16.46
N MET A 85 0.40 2.23 -16.15
CA MET A 85 0.71 1.40 -14.98
C MET A 85 0.22 2.03 -13.67
N ARG A 86 0.15 3.36 -13.60
CA ARG A 86 -0.40 4.05 -12.42
C ARG A 86 -1.91 3.82 -12.29
N VAL A 87 -2.65 3.89 -13.39
CA VAL A 87 -4.10 3.62 -13.42
C VAL A 87 -4.38 2.14 -13.15
N MET A 88 -3.60 1.23 -13.73
CA MET A 88 -3.67 -0.21 -13.42
C MET A 88 -3.45 -0.49 -11.94
N LYS A 89 -2.48 0.19 -11.31
CA LYS A 89 -2.26 0.07 -9.85
C LYS A 89 -3.48 0.52 -9.04
N PHE A 90 -4.17 1.57 -9.45
CA PHE A 90 -5.39 2.02 -8.79
C PHE A 90 -6.53 1.00 -8.94
N GLU A 91 -6.67 0.41 -10.13
CA GLU A 91 -7.65 -0.64 -10.37
C GLU A 91 -7.35 -1.89 -9.54
N ALA A 92 -6.08 -2.30 -9.41
CA ALA A 92 -5.68 -3.39 -8.52
C ALA A 92 -6.06 -3.10 -7.05
N MET A 93 -5.85 -1.87 -6.57
CA MET A 93 -6.28 -1.46 -5.22
C MET A 93 -7.81 -1.49 -5.06
N ARG A 94 -8.57 -1.14 -6.11
CA ARG A 94 -10.04 -1.25 -6.10
C ARG A 94 -10.50 -2.71 -6.03
N LEU A 95 -9.91 -3.58 -6.84
CA LEU A 95 -10.20 -5.02 -6.84
C LEU A 95 -9.86 -5.67 -5.50
N GLU A 96 -8.73 -5.29 -4.89
CA GLU A 96 -8.39 -5.69 -3.52
C GLU A 96 -9.45 -5.28 -2.50
N ALA A 97 -9.92 -4.03 -2.56
CA ALA A 97 -10.95 -3.54 -1.65
C ALA A 97 -12.30 -4.23 -1.86
N LEU A 98 -12.58 -4.68 -3.09
CA LEU A 98 -13.73 -5.51 -3.45
C LEU A 98 -13.56 -7.00 -3.13
N GLN A 99 -12.40 -7.40 -2.59
CA GLN A 99 -12.03 -8.80 -2.32
C GLN A 99 -11.95 -9.69 -3.58
N MET A 100 -11.80 -9.07 -4.75
CA MET A 100 -11.63 -9.73 -6.05
C MET A 100 -10.14 -10.04 -6.26
N TYR A 101 -9.60 -10.90 -5.39
CA TYR A 101 -8.16 -11.09 -5.27
C TYR A 101 -7.50 -11.72 -6.49
N GLU A 102 -8.20 -12.59 -7.22
CA GLU A 102 -7.65 -13.26 -8.41
C GLU A 102 -7.40 -12.24 -9.52
N GLU A 103 -8.41 -11.43 -9.84
CA GLU A 103 -8.32 -10.36 -10.83
C GLU A 103 -7.29 -9.30 -10.42
N ALA A 104 -7.21 -8.96 -9.13
CA ALA A 104 -6.17 -8.06 -8.62
C ALA A 104 -4.77 -8.64 -8.84
N THR A 105 -4.60 -9.95 -8.64
CA THR A 105 -3.32 -10.65 -8.82
C THR A 105 -2.91 -10.69 -10.30
N ASP A 106 -3.85 -10.99 -11.20
CA ASP A 106 -3.61 -11.00 -12.64
C ASP A 106 -3.17 -9.61 -13.14
N LEU A 107 -3.83 -8.56 -12.66
CA LEU A 107 -3.48 -7.18 -13.02
C LEU A 107 -2.10 -6.78 -12.46
N LEU A 108 -1.77 -7.20 -11.23
CA LEU A 108 -0.44 -6.99 -10.66
C LEU A 108 0.64 -7.74 -11.45
N ASP A 109 0.36 -8.95 -11.93
CA ASP A 109 1.28 -9.70 -12.79
C ASP A 109 1.49 -9.02 -14.15
N GLU A 110 0.45 -8.42 -14.72
CA GLU A 110 0.59 -7.60 -15.92
C GLU A 110 1.50 -6.39 -15.65
N ILE A 111 1.34 -5.69 -14.52
CA ILE A 111 2.22 -4.57 -14.13
C ILE A 111 3.67 -5.05 -13.97
N ILE A 112 3.88 -6.19 -13.32
CA ILE A 112 5.23 -6.77 -13.13
C ILE A 112 5.88 -7.13 -14.47
N SER A 113 5.09 -7.64 -15.42
CA SER A 113 5.60 -8.00 -16.76
C SER A 113 6.04 -6.77 -17.57
N LYS A 114 5.43 -5.60 -17.31
CA LYS A 114 5.80 -4.32 -17.94
C LYS A 114 7.01 -3.67 -17.28
N ASP A 115 7.20 -3.86 -15.98
CA ASP A 115 8.35 -3.35 -15.22
C ASP A 115 8.78 -4.34 -14.12
N GLU A 116 9.71 -5.21 -14.48
CA GLU A 116 10.22 -6.24 -13.57
C GLU A 116 11.00 -5.68 -12.39
N THR A 117 11.52 -4.46 -12.51
CA THR A 117 12.34 -3.79 -11.48
C THR A 117 11.49 -3.15 -10.39
N ASN A 118 10.18 -3.05 -10.60
CA ASN A 118 9.27 -2.47 -9.63
C ASN A 118 8.95 -3.45 -8.50
N ALA A 119 9.44 -3.12 -7.31
CA ALA A 119 9.17 -3.88 -6.10
C ALA A 119 7.71 -3.78 -5.60
N ALA A 120 7.04 -2.64 -5.85
CA ALA A 120 5.76 -2.35 -5.19
C ALA A 120 4.62 -3.32 -5.56
N PRO A 121 4.40 -3.70 -6.84
CA PRO A 121 3.41 -4.72 -7.21
C PRO A 121 3.70 -6.08 -6.59
N ARG A 122 4.98 -6.49 -6.51
CA ARG A 122 5.40 -7.76 -5.90
C ARG A 122 5.06 -7.80 -4.41
N LYS A 123 5.40 -6.74 -3.67
CA LYS A 123 5.01 -6.59 -2.25
C LYS A 123 3.50 -6.66 -2.06
N ARG A 124 2.75 -6.08 -3.01
CA ARG A 124 1.29 -6.06 -2.97
C ARG A 124 0.69 -7.46 -3.14
N LYS A 125 1.18 -8.27 -4.07
CA LYS A 125 0.77 -9.69 -4.19
C LYS A 125 0.99 -10.47 -2.89
N ILE A 126 2.14 -10.27 -2.24
CA ILE A 126 2.45 -10.91 -0.95
C ILE A 126 1.46 -10.45 0.14
N ALA A 127 1.09 -9.17 0.15
CA ALA A 127 0.07 -8.66 1.08
C ALA A 127 -1.32 -9.28 0.83
N ILE A 128 -1.71 -9.52 -0.43
CA ILE A 128 -2.94 -10.25 -0.78
C ILE A 128 -2.90 -11.67 -0.22
N LEU A 129 -1.82 -12.42 -0.45
CA LEU A 129 -1.66 -13.79 0.07
C LEU A 129 -1.79 -13.84 1.60
N LYS A 130 -1.16 -12.87 2.29
CA LYS A 130 -1.28 -12.71 3.74
C LYS A 130 -2.72 -12.44 4.17
N ALA A 131 -3.42 -11.52 3.51
CA ALA A 131 -4.81 -11.18 3.83
C ALA A 131 -5.76 -12.37 3.66
N ARG A 132 -5.49 -13.25 2.69
CA ARG A 132 -6.22 -14.51 2.47
C ARG A 132 -5.85 -15.63 3.45
N GLY A 133 -4.82 -15.44 4.27
CA GLY A 133 -4.34 -16.45 5.22
C GLY A 133 -3.41 -17.51 4.61
N PHE A 134 -3.00 -17.36 3.35
CA PHE A 134 -2.08 -18.29 2.67
C PHE A 134 -0.62 -18.01 3.07
N ARG A 135 -0.31 -18.25 4.35
CA ARG A 135 1.00 -17.89 4.92
C ARG A 135 2.16 -18.62 4.27
N SER A 136 2.01 -19.92 3.97
CA SER A 136 3.07 -20.71 3.36
C SER A 136 3.42 -20.22 1.94
N GLU A 137 2.43 -19.81 1.16
CA GLU A 137 2.63 -19.19 -0.15
C GLU A 137 3.26 -17.81 -0.02
N ALA A 138 2.77 -16.99 0.92
CA ALA A 138 3.36 -15.68 1.20
C ALA A 138 4.85 -15.78 1.59
N ILE A 139 5.23 -16.77 2.40
CA ILE A 139 6.63 -17.05 2.77
C ILE A 139 7.45 -17.40 1.53
N LYS A 140 6.94 -18.28 0.67
CA LYS A 140 7.62 -18.71 -0.56
C LYS A 140 7.85 -17.52 -1.49
N ASP A 141 6.82 -16.72 -1.74
CA ASP A 141 6.89 -15.58 -2.65
C ASP A 141 7.76 -14.45 -2.10
N LEU A 142 7.69 -14.19 -0.79
CA LEU A 142 8.54 -13.19 -0.13
C LEU A 142 10.02 -13.62 -0.10
N SER A 143 10.29 -14.93 0.06
CA SER A 143 11.64 -15.48 -0.05
C SER A 143 12.19 -15.34 -1.46
N GLU A 144 11.36 -15.58 -2.49
CA GLU A 144 11.77 -15.38 -3.88
C GLU A 144 12.01 -13.89 -4.19
N TYR A 145 11.14 -13.01 -3.71
CA TYR A 145 11.30 -11.57 -3.82
C TYR A 145 12.63 -11.09 -3.24
N LEU A 146 13.00 -11.56 -2.05
CA LEU A 146 14.25 -11.17 -1.38
C LEU A 146 15.52 -11.67 -2.09
N LYS A 147 15.44 -12.71 -2.94
CA LYS A 147 16.57 -13.11 -3.80
C LYS A 147 16.89 -12.04 -4.84
N THR A 148 15.88 -11.31 -5.31
CA THR A 148 16.05 -10.21 -6.26
C THR A 148 16.29 -8.87 -5.55
N PHE A 149 15.57 -8.62 -4.45
CA PHE A 149 15.56 -7.34 -3.72
C PHE A 149 16.15 -7.50 -2.31
N MET A 150 17.39 -8.00 -2.21
CA MET A 150 18.04 -8.35 -0.93
C MET A 150 18.21 -7.19 0.06
N SER A 151 18.26 -5.95 -0.42
CA SER A 151 18.46 -4.75 0.41
C SER A 151 17.18 -4.25 1.10
N ASP A 152 16.04 -4.89 0.84
CA ASP A 152 14.75 -4.47 1.36
C ASP A 152 14.53 -4.92 2.80
N GLN A 153 14.83 -4.02 3.74
CA GLN A 153 14.73 -4.28 5.17
C GLN A 153 13.28 -4.51 5.63
N GLU A 154 12.29 -3.86 5.01
CA GLU A 154 10.88 -4.08 5.36
C GLU A 154 10.44 -5.51 5.02
N ALA A 155 10.88 -6.01 3.85
CA ALA A 155 10.59 -7.37 3.42
C ALA A 155 11.23 -8.43 4.34
N TRP A 156 12.46 -8.21 4.82
CA TRP A 156 13.09 -9.08 5.81
C TRP A 156 12.35 -9.09 7.16
N HIS A 157 11.90 -7.91 7.62
CA HIS A 157 11.08 -7.82 8.84
C HIS A 157 9.76 -8.58 8.69
N GLU A 158 9.12 -8.44 7.54
CA GLU A 158 7.88 -9.13 7.22
C GLU A 158 8.08 -10.66 7.16
N LEU A 159 9.15 -11.13 6.52
CA LEU A 159 9.47 -12.56 6.44
C LEU A 159 9.76 -13.16 7.82
N CYS A 160 10.47 -12.42 8.68
CA CYS A 160 10.67 -12.80 10.08
C CYS A 160 9.32 -12.98 10.79
N GLY A 161 8.40 -12.01 10.66
CA GLY A 161 7.07 -12.09 11.25
C GLY A 161 6.27 -13.31 10.79
N LEU A 162 6.33 -13.64 9.50
CA LEU A 162 5.69 -14.83 8.95
C LEU A 162 6.28 -16.13 9.51
N TYR A 163 7.61 -16.23 9.61
CA TYR A 163 8.25 -17.42 10.19
C TYR A 163 7.92 -17.59 11.69
N LEU A 164 7.85 -16.50 12.44
CA LEU A 164 7.41 -16.55 13.84
C LEU A 164 5.97 -17.06 13.97
N ALA A 165 5.07 -16.63 13.08
CA ALA A 165 3.68 -17.08 13.08
C ALA A 165 3.53 -18.59 12.75
N GLU A 166 4.47 -19.15 11.97
CA GLU A 166 4.53 -20.59 11.67
C GLU A 166 5.37 -21.39 12.70
N GLY A 167 5.99 -20.73 13.67
CA GLY A 167 6.86 -21.37 14.67
C GLY A 167 8.23 -21.78 14.15
N ASP A 168 8.64 -21.35 12.94
CA ASP A 168 9.98 -21.60 12.40
C ASP A 168 10.97 -20.55 12.93
N TYR A 169 11.28 -20.67 14.22
CA TYR A 169 12.15 -19.71 14.91
C TYR A 169 13.56 -19.67 14.32
N SER A 170 14.08 -20.78 13.81
CA SER A 170 15.39 -20.85 13.15
C SER A 170 15.48 -19.89 11.97
N LYS A 171 14.50 -19.92 11.07
CA LYS A 171 14.48 -19.02 9.91
C LYS A 171 14.13 -17.59 10.30
N ALA A 172 13.31 -17.41 11.35
CA ALA A 172 13.02 -16.08 11.88
C ALA A 172 14.29 -15.38 12.42
N VAL A 173 15.17 -16.09 13.13
CA VAL A 173 16.46 -15.56 13.59
C VAL A 173 17.34 -15.18 12.40
N PHE A 174 17.44 -16.04 11.38
CA PHE A 174 18.21 -15.76 10.18
C PHE A 174 17.78 -14.44 9.52
N CYS A 175 16.46 -14.21 9.37
CA CYS A 175 15.94 -12.95 8.83
C CYS A 175 16.37 -11.73 9.65
N MET A 176 16.41 -11.85 10.99
CA MET A 176 16.86 -10.77 11.86
C MET A 176 18.38 -10.57 11.83
N GLU A 177 19.16 -11.62 11.58
CA GLU A 177 20.60 -11.53 11.38
C GLU A 177 20.94 -10.76 10.09
N GLU A 178 20.22 -11.01 8.99
CA GLU A 178 20.33 -10.20 7.77
C GLU A 178 20.03 -8.71 8.04
N LEU A 179 18.97 -8.43 8.81
CA LEU A 179 18.65 -7.07 9.25
C LEU A 179 19.75 -6.43 10.13
N LEU A 180 20.41 -7.24 10.96
CA LEU A 180 21.51 -6.78 11.79
C LEU A 180 22.72 -6.36 10.94
N LEU A 181 22.98 -7.04 9.82
CA LEU A 181 24.03 -6.66 8.88
C LEU A 181 23.77 -5.28 8.29
N HIS A 182 22.51 -4.93 8.03
CA HIS A 182 22.13 -3.61 7.56
C HIS A 182 22.23 -2.53 8.65
N ASN A 183 21.84 -2.85 9.89
CA ASN A 183 21.83 -1.90 11.01
C ASN A 183 22.49 -2.47 12.29
N PRO A 184 23.84 -2.58 12.34
CA PRO A 184 24.55 -3.25 13.44
C PRO A 184 24.35 -2.61 14.82
N HIS A 185 24.04 -1.31 14.85
CA HIS A 185 23.87 -0.53 16.08
C HIS A 185 22.42 -0.47 16.58
N SER A 186 21.48 -1.11 15.88
CA SER A 186 20.07 -1.07 16.26
C SER A 186 19.80 -1.97 17.47
N HIS A 187 19.57 -1.37 18.64
CA HIS A 187 19.24 -2.11 19.85
C HIS A 187 17.95 -2.94 19.71
N LEU A 188 16.99 -2.49 18.88
CA LEU A 188 15.74 -3.20 18.62
C LEU A 188 15.97 -4.54 17.93
N ILE A 189 16.93 -4.60 16.98
CA ILE A 189 17.27 -5.82 16.28
C ILE A 189 17.94 -6.82 17.23
N HIS A 190 18.92 -6.35 18.03
CA HIS A 190 19.58 -7.17 19.05
C HIS A 190 18.58 -7.74 20.06
N GLN A 191 17.66 -6.90 20.56
CA GLN A 191 16.61 -7.34 21.47
C GLN A 191 15.73 -8.42 20.83
N ARG A 192 15.27 -8.20 19.59
CA ARG A 192 14.42 -9.17 18.90
C ARG A 192 15.13 -10.51 18.67
N ILE A 193 16.40 -10.50 18.27
CA ILE A 193 17.19 -11.74 18.12
C ILE A 193 17.26 -12.49 19.46
N ALA A 194 17.50 -11.78 20.57
CA ALA A 194 17.55 -12.37 21.90
C ALA A 194 16.22 -13.01 22.30
N GLU A 195 15.08 -12.34 22.06
CA GLU A 195 13.73 -12.85 22.32
C GLU A 195 13.45 -14.16 21.56
N ILE A 196 13.78 -14.20 20.27
CA ILE A 196 13.54 -15.38 19.43
C ILE A 196 14.41 -16.55 19.90
N ARG A 197 15.71 -16.31 20.14
CA ARG A 197 16.64 -17.35 20.62
C ARG A 197 16.25 -17.87 22.00
N TYR A 198 15.80 -17.00 22.90
CA TYR A 198 15.29 -17.41 24.21
C TYR A 198 14.09 -18.35 24.07
N THR A 199 13.15 -18.03 23.17
CA THR A 199 11.98 -18.86 22.88
C THR A 199 12.36 -20.25 22.34
N MET A 200 13.37 -20.32 21.46
CA MET A 200 13.89 -21.60 20.94
C MET A 200 14.40 -22.51 22.06
N VAL A 201 15.17 -21.97 23.00
CA VAL A 201 15.77 -22.73 24.11
C VAL A 201 14.68 -23.31 25.02
N ILE A 202 13.64 -22.54 25.33
CA ILE A 202 12.53 -23.01 26.17
C ILE A 202 11.80 -24.18 25.51
N ILE A 203 11.50 -24.08 24.22
CA ILE A 203 10.74 -25.11 23.50
C ILE A 203 11.55 -26.41 23.40
N CYS A 204 12.87 -26.34 23.23
CA CYS A 204 13.72 -27.54 23.20
C CYS A 204 13.89 -28.23 24.57
N LEU A 205 13.53 -27.56 25.67
CA LEU A 205 13.65 -28.09 27.04
C LEU A 205 12.35 -28.75 27.55
N CYS A 206 11.24 -28.65 26.82
CA CYS A 206 9.95 -29.28 27.11
C CYS A 206 9.70 -30.49 26.20
#